data_AF-A0A2C8EN42-F1
#
_entry.id   AF-A0A2C8EN42-F1
#
_cell.length_a   1.000
_cell.length_b   1.000
_cell.length_c   1.000
_cell.angle_alpha   90.00
_cell.angle_beta   90.00
_cell.angle_gamma   90.00
#
_symmetry.space_group_name_H-M   'P 1'
#
loop_
_entity.id
_entity.type
_entity.pdbx_description
1 polymer ?
#
loop_
_entity_poly.entity_id
_entity_poly.type
_entity_poly.pdbx_seq_one_letter_code
_entity_poly.pdbx_strand_id
1 'polypeptide(L)'
;MASNSDSIFFVLSFIRRHPDQVFFSRLTYTNSLTIVLPGSTKVADADIYFLPDQLTVNRLADEFVAKHGDLLDYFNNKLENSVPDYMDVWVTTTYLTHHDKYLIELSFEQDI
;
A
#
# COMPACT_ATOMS: atom_id res chain seq x y z
N MET A 1 12.74 -13.70 11.53
CA MET A 1 12.54 -13.31 10.12
C MET A 1 11.35 -12.37 10.16
N ALA A 2 11.54 -11.08 9.84
CA ALA A 2 10.39 -10.18 9.70
C ALA A 2 9.53 -10.75 8.57
N SER A 3 8.24 -10.97 8.82
CA SER A 3 7.33 -11.41 7.77
C SER A 3 7.23 -10.28 6.74
N ASN A 4 6.97 -10.61 5.46
CA ASN A 4 6.68 -9.60 4.44
C ASN A 4 5.51 -8.67 4.86
N SER A 5 4.71 -9.06 5.86
CA SER A 5 3.64 -8.27 6.43
C SER A 5 4.11 -7.24 7.49
N ASP A 6 5.18 -7.52 8.26
CA ASP A 6 5.63 -6.60 9.31
C ASP A 6 6.25 -5.31 8.73
N SER A 7 7.00 -5.42 7.62
CA SER A 7 7.63 -4.23 7.03
C SER A 7 6.66 -3.39 6.20
N ILE A 8 5.66 -3.99 5.51
CA ILE A 8 4.60 -3.21 4.85
C ILE A 8 3.74 -2.44 5.86
N PHE A 9 3.53 -2.97 7.07
CA PHE A 9 2.89 -2.23 8.17
C PHE A 9 3.61 -0.93 8.49
N PHE A 10 4.94 -0.93 8.54
CA PHE A 10 5.71 0.28 8.83
C PHE A 10 5.59 1.31 7.71
N VAL A 11 5.59 0.87 6.44
CA VAL A 11 5.38 1.75 5.28
C VAL A 11 3.99 2.41 5.35
N LEU A 12 2.94 1.60 5.50
CA LEU A 12 1.56 2.10 5.59
C LEU A 12 1.34 2.99 6.82
N SER A 13 1.93 2.64 7.96
CA SER A 13 1.89 3.46 9.17
C SER A 13 2.67 4.77 9.03
N PHE A 14 3.75 4.80 8.27
CA PHE A 14 4.46 6.03 7.91
C PHE A 14 3.56 6.93 7.07
N ILE A 15 2.95 6.38 6.01
CA ILE A 15 2.07 7.12 5.12
C ILE A 15 0.88 7.72 5.87
N ARG A 16 0.24 6.94 6.76
CA ARG A 16 -0.87 7.43 7.59
C ARG A 16 -0.46 8.59 8.50
N ARG A 17 0.77 8.60 9.02
CA ARG A 17 1.31 9.66 9.89
C ARG A 17 1.79 10.89 9.13
N HIS A 18 2.18 10.73 7.87
CA HIS A 18 2.70 11.80 7.01
C HIS A 18 1.94 11.89 5.68
N PRO A 19 0.60 12.08 5.71
CA PRO A 19 -0.21 12.06 4.50
C PRO A 19 0.07 13.25 3.56
N ASP A 20 0.73 14.30 4.06
CA ASP A 20 1.19 15.48 3.33
C ASP A 20 2.45 15.22 2.49
N GLN A 21 3.16 14.13 2.75
CA GLN A 21 4.39 13.76 2.03
C GLN A 21 4.16 12.79 0.89
N VAL A 22 2.91 12.40 0.65
CA VAL A 22 2.54 11.42 -0.37
C VAL A 22 1.47 11.98 -1.30
N PHE A 23 1.44 11.46 -2.51
CA PHE A 23 0.37 11.69 -3.45
C PHE A 23 -0.56 10.47 -3.51
N PHE A 24 -1.86 10.69 -3.32
CA PHE A 24 -2.89 9.68 -3.51
C PHE A 24 -3.55 9.87 -4.88
N SER A 25 -3.42 8.88 -5.76
CA SER A 25 -4.20 8.80 -6.99
C SER A 25 -5.44 7.95 -6.73
N ARG A 26 -6.61 8.50 -7.06
CA ARG A 26 -7.91 7.84 -6.89
C ARG A 26 -8.50 7.70 -8.28
N LEU A 27 -8.60 6.47 -8.75
CA LEU A 27 -9.25 6.17 -10.02
C LEU A 27 -10.73 5.87 -9.75
N THR A 28 -11.60 6.55 -10.49
CA THR A 28 -13.05 6.36 -10.40
C THR A 28 -13.42 4.93 -10.78
N TYR A 29 -14.35 4.35 -10.02
CA TYR A 29 -14.83 2.96 -10.18
C TYR A 29 -13.75 1.88 -10.02
N THR A 30 -12.69 2.16 -9.27
CA THR A 30 -11.67 1.16 -8.91
C THR A 30 -11.72 0.86 -7.42
N ASN A 31 -11.36 -0.37 -7.07
CA ASN A 31 -11.13 -0.85 -5.71
C ASN A 31 -9.66 -0.68 -5.29
N SER A 32 -8.88 0.09 -6.05
CA SER A 32 -7.44 0.24 -5.88
C SER A 32 -7.05 1.68 -5.56
N LEU A 33 -6.19 1.87 -4.57
CA LEU A 33 -5.61 3.16 -4.22
C LEU A 33 -4.13 3.16 -4.57
N THR A 34 -3.72 3.99 -5.53
CA THR A 34 -2.31 4.22 -5.81
C THR A 34 -1.77 5.34 -4.93
N ILE A 35 -0.63 5.09 -4.30
CA ILE A 35 0.11 5.99 -3.43
C ILE A 35 1.50 6.16 -4.01
N VAL A 36 1.95 7.41 -4.12
CA VAL A 36 3.26 7.74 -4.66
C VAL A 36 4.04 8.56 -3.65
N LEU A 37 5.26 8.12 -3.36
CA LEU A 37 6.20 8.78 -2.45
C LEU A 37 7.46 9.20 -3.23
N PRO A 38 8.10 10.32 -2.86
CA PRO A 38 9.46 10.62 -3.34
C PRO A 38 10.44 9.49 -2.97
N GLY A 39 11.38 9.15 -3.85
CA GLY A 39 12.41 8.13 -3.60
C GLY A 39 13.39 8.52 -2.49
N SER A 40 13.46 9.81 -2.14
CA SER A 40 14.17 10.31 -0.95
C SER A 40 13.47 10.02 0.39
N THR A 41 12.25 9.45 0.37
CA THR A 41 11.51 9.11 1.58
C THR A 41 12.21 8.00 2.34
N LYS A 42 12.52 8.23 3.62
CA LYS A 42 13.13 7.20 4.48
C LYS A 42 12.08 6.18 4.92
N VAL A 43 11.94 5.14 4.11
CA VAL A 43 11.11 3.98 4.42
C VAL A 43 12.01 2.83 4.88
N ALA A 44 11.62 2.14 5.95
CA ALA A 44 12.35 0.97 6.43
C ALA A 44 12.25 -0.17 5.40
N ASP A 45 13.35 -0.92 5.21
CA ASP A 45 13.42 -2.08 4.30
C ASP A 45 12.96 -1.80 2.86
N ALA A 46 13.15 -0.56 2.39
CA ALA A 46 12.62 -0.12 1.08
C ALA A 46 13.15 -0.94 -0.10
N ASP A 47 14.39 -1.39 -0.03
CA ASP A 47 15.05 -2.23 -1.04
C ASP A 47 14.45 -3.64 -1.17
N ILE A 48 13.71 -4.11 -0.15
CA ILE A 48 13.03 -5.41 -0.17
C ILE A 48 11.69 -5.31 -0.91
N TYR A 49 10.97 -4.20 -0.79
CA TYR A 49 9.62 -4.04 -1.35
C TYR A 49 9.61 -3.27 -2.66
N PHE A 50 10.44 -2.25 -2.76
CA PHE A 50 10.49 -1.38 -3.92
C PHE A 50 11.63 -1.80 -4.83
N LEU A 51 11.45 -2.97 -5.44
CA LEU A 51 12.40 -3.43 -6.46
C LEU A 51 12.45 -2.43 -7.62
N PRO A 52 13.67 -2.06 -8.08
CA PRO A 52 13.85 -1.06 -9.12
C PRO A 52 13.23 -1.52 -10.43
N ASP A 53 12.28 -0.74 -10.94
CA ASP A 53 11.53 -0.93 -12.18
C ASP A 53 10.90 -2.32 -12.35
N GLN A 54 10.63 -3.00 -11.22
CA GLN A 54 9.97 -4.27 -11.16
C GLN A 54 8.74 -4.18 -10.25
N LEU A 55 7.58 -4.54 -10.78
CA LEU A 55 6.34 -4.65 -10.01
C LEU A 55 6.37 -5.93 -9.17
N THR A 56 6.20 -5.76 -7.87
CA THR A 56 6.07 -6.86 -6.91
C THR A 56 4.67 -6.84 -6.33
N VAL A 57 3.95 -7.95 -6.44
CA VAL A 57 2.56 -8.09 -5.97
C VAL A 57 2.51 -9.13 -4.86
N ASN A 58 1.93 -8.76 -3.72
CA ASN A 58 1.75 -9.67 -2.58
C ASN A 58 0.32 -9.55 -2.03
N ARG A 59 -0.34 -10.68 -1.77
CA ARG A 59 -1.54 -10.71 -0.93
C ARG A 59 -1.13 -10.55 0.52
N LEU A 60 -1.76 -9.64 1.26
CA LEU A 60 -1.57 -9.58 2.70
C LEU A 60 -2.14 -10.84 3.35
N ALA A 61 -1.44 -11.37 4.35
CA ALA A 61 -1.92 -12.52 5.09
C ALA A 61 -3.23 -12.19 5.82
N ASP A 62 -4.14 -13.15 5.92
CA ASP A 62 -5.46 -12.98 6.56
C ASP A 62 -5.31 -12.45 8.01
N GLU A 63 -4.33 -12.99 8.75
CA GLU A 63 -4.01 -12.54 10.11
C GLU A 63 -3.56 -11.08 10.18
N PHE A 64 -2.88 -10.59 9.13
CA PHE A 64 -2.45 -9.21 9.03
C PHE A 64 -3.65 -8.30 8.80
N VAL A 65 -4.51 -8.66 7.85
CA VAL A 65 -5.74 -7.91 7.54
C VAL A 65 -6.61 -7.81 8.78
N ALA A 66 -6.85 -8.94 9.47
CA ALA A 66 -7.63 -8.98 10.70
C ALA A 66 -7.01 -8.14 11.83
N LYS A 67 -5.68 -8.17 11.99
CA LYS A 67 -4.97 -7.44 13.05
C LYS A 67 -4.85 -5.94 12.78
N HIS A 68 -4.82 -5.53 11.51
CA HIS A 68 -4.53 -4.16 11.09
C HIS A 68 -5.67 -3.51 10.30
N GLY A 69 -6.91 -3.96 10.49
CA GLY A 69 -8.12 -3.42 9.86
C GLY A 69 -8.20 -1.90 9.94
N ASP A 70 -8.04 -1.30 11.12
CA ASP A 70 -8.07 0.17 11.29
C ASP A 70 -7.06 0.93 10.41
N LEU A 71 -5.90 0.33 10.14
CA LEU A 71 -4.88 0.92 9.26
C LEU A 71 -5.30 0.80 7.80
N LEU A 72 -5.83 -0.35 7.40
CA LEU A 72 -6.28 -0.62 6.04
C LEU A 72 -7.56 0.17 5.71
N ASP A 73 -8.47 0.32 6.66
CA ASP A 73 -9.68 1.15 6.58
C ASP A 73 -9.35 2.61 6.31
N TYR A 74 -8.27 3.14 6.92
CA TYR A 74 -7.81 4.49 6.61
C TYR A 74 -7.51 4.68 5.12
N PHE A 75 -6.96 3.67 4.45
CA PHE A 75 -6.68 3.71 3.02
C PHE A 75 -7.92 3.40 2.18
N ASN A 76 -8.71 2.40 2.56
CA ASN A 76 -9.98 2.07 1.90
C ASN A 76 -10.92 3.28 1.85
N ASN A 77 -11.00 4.04 2.95
CA ASN A 77 -11.80 5.27 3.05
C ASN A 77 -11.25 6.44 2.20
N LYS A 78 -10.08 6.31 1.59
CA LYS A 78 -9.58 7.28 0.60
C LYS A 78 -10.04 6.97 -0.81
N LEU A 79 -10.52 5.76 -1.10
CA LEU A 79 -11.12 5.48 -2.40
C LEU A 79 -12.31 6.40 -2.65
N GLU A 80 -12.65 6.61 -3.92
CA GLU A 80 -13.89 7.32 -4.25
C GLU A 80 -15.12 6.56 -3.74
N ASN A 81 -15.08 5.22 -3.90
CA ASN A 81 -16.04 4.30 -3.30
C ASN A 81 -15.24 3.30 -2.45
N SER A 82 -15.36 3.38 -1.13
CA SER A 82 -14.77 2.39 -0.23
C SER A 82 -15.37 1.01 -0.48
N VAL A 83 -14.57 -0.03 -0.34
CA VAL A 83 -15.02 -1.43 -0.43
C VAL A 83 -15.47 -1.87 0.97
N PRO A 84 -16.77 -2.03 1.27
CA PRO A 84 -17.21 -2.51 2.58
C PRO A 84 -16.77 -3.97 2.77
N ASP A 85 -16.54 -4.39 4.02
CA ASP A 85 -16.30 -5.81 4.35
C ASP A 85 -15.26 -6.51 3.46
N TYR A 86 -14.22 -5.79 3.00
CA TYR A 86 -13.14 -6.40 2.22
C TYR A 86 -12.47 -7.48 3.06
N MET A 87 -12.17 -8.60 2.42
CA MET A 87 -11.53 -9.75 3.06
C MET A 87 -10.05 -9.82 2.68
N ASP A 88 -9.75 -9.39 1.47
CA ASP A 88 -8.43 -9.47 0.87
C ASP A 88 -7.90 -8.09 0.55
N VAL A 89 -6.59 -7.93 0.80
CA VAL A 89 -5.85 -6.74 0.35
C VAL A 89 -4.60 -7.20 -0.38
N TRP A 90 -4.48 -6.77 -1.62
CA TRP A 90 -3.29 -6.94 -2.43
C TRP A 90 -2.45 -5.67 -2.39
N VAL A 91 -1.14 -5.85 -2.32
CA VAL A 91 -0.17 -4.76 -2.33
C VAL A 91 0.76 -4.93 -3.51
N THR A 92 0.73 -3.95 -4.40
CA THR A 92 1.68 -3.84 -5.51
C THR A 92 2.70 -2.76 -5.17
N THR A 93 3.98 -3.02 -5.36
CA THR A 93 5.08 -2.09 -5.05
C THR A 93 6.13 -2.07 -6.14
N THR A 94 6.74 -0.90 -6.36
CA THR A 94 7.94 -0.76 -7.21
C THR A 94 8.68 0.55 -6.92
N TYR A 95 9.97 0.59 -7.18
CA TYR A 95 10.74 1.83 -7.26
C TYR A 95 10.89 2.24 -8.72
N LEU A 96 10.26 3.36 -9.11
CA LEU A 96 10.34 3.94 -10.44
C LEU A 96 11.64 4.76 -10.56
N THR A 97 12.72 4.13 -11.04
CA THR A 97 14.07 4.73 -10.99
C THR A 97 14.15 6.01 -11.82
N HIS A 98 13.50 6.02 -12.99
CA HIS A 98 13.45 7.17 -13.89
C HIS A 98 12.76 8.41 -13.31
N HIS A 99 11.90 8.22 -12.31
CA HIS A 99 11.14 9.30 -11.68
C HIS A 99 11.54 9.56 -10.23
N ASP A 100 12.49 8.79 -9.69
CA ASP A 100 12.88 8.78 -8.28
C ASP A 100 11.66 8.75 -7.35
N LYS A 101 10.82 7.72 -7.54
CA LYS A 101 9.54 7.57 -6.81
C LYS A 101 9.29 6.14 -6.38
N TYR A 102 8.79 5.97 -5.18
CA TYR A 102 8.17 4.73 -4.74
C TYR A 102 6.69 4.74 -5.11
N LEU A 103 6.23 3.65 -5.71
CA LEU A 103 4.82 3.42 -6.00
C LEU A 103 4.33 2.28 -5.14
N ILE A 104 3.17 2.49 -4.51
CA ILE A 104 2.41 1.48 -3.79
C ILE A 104 1.01 1.52 -4.37
N GLU A 105 0.41 0.36 -4.62
CA GLU A 105 -1.01 0.23 -4.89
C GLU A 105 -1.61 -0.75 -3.90
N LEU A 106 -2.72 -0.34 -3.29
CA LEU A 106 -3.52 -1.19 -2.41
C LEU A 106 -4.82 -1.52 -3.12
N SER A 107 -5.08 -2.79 -3.39
CA SER A 107 -6.33 -3.26 -4.00
C SER A 107 -7.13 -4.07 -2.99
N PHE A 108 -8.37 -3.64 -2.74
CA PHE A 108 -9.27 -4.20 -1.74
C PHE A 108 -10.30 -5.10 -2.42
N GLU A 109 -10.37 -6.36 -2.02
CA GLU A 109 -11.23 -7.37 -2.67
C GLU A 109 -12.26 -7.93 -1.68
N GLN A 110 -13.45 -8.22 -2.22
CA GLN A 110 -14.50 -8.98 -1.54
C GLN A 110 -14.57 -10.36 -2.20
N ASP A 111 -14.86 -11.40 -1.42
CA ASP A 111 -15.24 -12.70 -2.01
C ASP A 111 -16.54 -12.52 -2.81
N ILE A 112 -16.52 -12.91 -4.09
CA ILE A 112 -17.66 -12.86 -5.03
C ILE A 112 -18.43 -14.18 -5.02
#